data_AF-A0A1I1L6H5-F1
#
_entry.id   AF-A0A1I1L6H5-F1
#
_cell.length_a   1.000
_cell.length_b   1.000
_cell.length_c   1.000
_cell.angle_alpha   90.00
_cell.angle_beta   90.00
_cell.angle_gamma   90.00
#
_symmetry.space_group_name_H-M   'P 1'
#
loop_
_entity.id
_entity.type
_entity.pdbx_description
1 polymer ?
#
loop_
_entity_poly.entity_id
_entity_poly.type
_entity_poly.pdbx_seq_one_letter_code
_entity_poly.pdbx_strand_id
1 'polypeptide(L)'
;MKIPNKKLNFAQKFLLKLNRPADYMYYKQMRKFLTSKEFNQKYLSVVSPPKVADTVSFKHSGNVGDIIYALPSIIALSMHKPSHLYLHLNQKGCSKDHPLGGVMLNEKIAEMIKPLLEAQPYINSVGIYDGQQPVTYNLDLFRELPVSSCLGDISRWYFQIFDTNYDLSRAWIQAIPNNNYKDTIVWARSERYQNPHLDFSFLAQYPKIVFVGLDHEYQLAKKQVPNIEHVKVKDFLELAQLIAGAKLFIGNQSFPYALAEAMKVPRILELCYYTPNVVIHGENGYDTYFQANLEKRISALYEK
;
A
#
# COMPACT_ATOMS: atom_id res chain seq x y z
N MET A 1 -0.25 -26.81 18.44
CA MET A 1 0.32 -26.26 19.69
C MET A 1 -0.80 -25.65 20.51
N LYS A 2 -1.03 -26.08 21.77
CA LYS A 2 -2.14 -25.55 22.59
C LYS A 2 -1.77 -24.15 23.09
N ILE A 3 -2.55 -23.15 22.70
CA ILE A 3 -2.41 -21.77 23.17
C ILE A 3 -2.82 -21.75 24.64
N PRO A 4 -1.99 -21.23 25.56
CA PRO A 4 -2.45 -21.03 26.92
C PRO A 4 -3.48 -19.89 26.91
N ASN A 5 -4.74 -20.21 27.23
CA ASN A 5 -5.77 -19.19 27.55
C ASN A 5 -5.31 -18.25 28.69
N LYS A 6 -4.33 -18.68 29.50
CA LYS A 6 -3.78 -17.93 30.63
C LYS A 6 -2.58 -17.06 30.21
N LYS A 7 -2.57 -15.81 30.66
CA LYS A 7 -1.45 -14.87 30.48
C LYS A 7 -0.19 -15.43 31.17
N LEU A 8 0.88 -15.61 30.41
CA LEU A 8 2.19 -16.00 30.94
C LEU A 8 2.80 -14.88 31.79
N ASN A 9 3.43 -15.25 32.89
CA ASN A 9 4.20 -14.34 33.75
C ASN A 9 5.56 -13.97 33.11
N PHE A 10 6.33 -13.09 33.76
CA PHE A 10 7.60 -12.59 33.22
C PHE A 10 8.60 -13.72 32.94
N ALA A 11 8.82 -14.61 33.91
CA ALA A 11 9.75 -15.74 33.78
C ALA A 11 9.33 -16.70 32.65
N GLN A 12 8.03 -17.00 32.54
CA GLN A 12 7.49 -17.84 31.48
C GLN A 12 7.66 -17.20 30.10
N LYS A 13 7.44 -15.89 29.97
CA LYS A 13 7.68 -15.15 28.72
C LYS A 13 9.17 -15.15 28.35
N PHE A 14 10.03 -14.93 29.33
CA PHE A 14 11.47 -14.91 29.14
C PHE A 14 11.99 -16.29 28.69
N LEU A 15 11.58 -17.36 29.37
CA LEU A 15 11.87 -18.74 29.00
C LEU A 15 11.33 -19.08 27.61
N LEU A 16 10.10 -18.67 27.29
CA LEU A 16 9.52 -18.90 25.96
C LEU A 16 10.30 -18.15 24.88
N LYS A 17 10.70 -16.90 25.14
CA LYS A 17 11.49 -16.08 24.22
C LYS A 17 12.88 -16.70 23.94
N LEU A 18 13.52 -17.24 24.97
CA LEU A 18 14.84 -17.88 24.85
C LEU A 18 14.76 -19.25 24.17
N ASN A 19 13.87 -20.11 24.64
CA ASN A 19 13.86 -21.52 24.23
C ASN A 19 13.07 -21.76 22.95
N ARG A 20 12.05 -20.93 22.68
CA ARG A 20 11.09 -21.11 21.59
C ARG A 20 10.64 -19.76 21.01
N PRO A 21 11.56 -18.99 20.37
CA PRO A 21 11.29 -17.62 19.93
C PRO A 21 10.10 -17.48 18.98
N ALA A 22 9.89 -18.45 18.08
CA ALA A 22 8.72 -18.48 17.20
C ALA A 22 7.40 -18.55 17.99
N ASP A 23 7.37 -19.34 19.06
CA ASP A 23 6.18 -19.51 19.89
C ASP A 23 5.97 -18.35 20.84
N TYR A 24 7.04 -17.64 21.22
CA TYR A 24 6.93 -16.36 21.89
C TYR A 24 6.31 -15.29 20.98
N MET A 25 6.72 -15.24 19.71
CA MET A 25 6.13 -14.34 18.71
C MET A 25 4.64 -14.66 18.49
N TYR A 26 4.32 -15.95 18.33
CA TYR A 26 2.95 -16.43 18.21
C TYR A 26 2.12 -16.12 19.47
N TYR A 27 2.64 -16.37 20.66
CA TYR A 27 2.00 -16.00 21.93
C TYR A 27 1.74 -14.49 22.02
N LYS A 28 2.70 -13.66 21.64
CA LYS A 28 2.55 -12.19 21.62
C LYS A 28 1.43 -11.77 20.67
N GLN A 29 1.37 -12.36 19.47
CA GLN A 29 0.28 -12.12 18.52
C GLN A 29 -1.06 -12.55 19.11
N MET A 30 -1.19 -13.80 19.58
CA MET A 30 -2.43 -14.33 20.17
C MET A 30 -2.89 -13.55 21.40
N ARG A 31 -1.98 -13.02 22.21
CA ARG A 31 -2.36 -12.13 23.33
C ARG A 31 -2.97 -10.81 22.87
N LYS A 32 -2.59 -10.27 21.70
CA LYS A 32 -3.26 -9.11 21.08
C LYS A 32 -4.71 -9.47 20.70
N PHE A 33 -4.93 -10.69 20.21
CA PHE A 33 -6.27 -11.20 19.85
C PHE A 33 -7.16 -11.52 21.07
N LEU A 34 -6.60 -12.13 22.13
CA LEU A 34 -7.37 -12.74 23.23
C LEU A 34 -7.76 -11.78 24.38
N THR A 35 -7.25 -10.55 24.45
CA THR A 35 -7.52 -9.63 25.59
C THR A 35 -8.73 -8.69 25.42
N SER A 36 -9.62 -8.95 24.47
CA SER A 36 -10.42 -7.90 23.87
C SER A 36 -11.82 -7.65 24.45
N LYS A 37 -11.98 -7.47 25.76
CA LYS A 37 -13.15 -6.69 26.24
C LYS A 37 -13.06 -5.24 25.71
N GLU A 38 -11.84 -4.71 25.70
CA GLU A 38 -11.48 -3.42 25.08
C GLU A 38 -11.59 -3.45 23.55
N PHE A 39 -11.20 -4.54 22.88
CA PHE A 39 -11.38 -4.60 21.43
C PHE A 39 -12.84 -4.78 21.01
N ASN A 40 -13.68 -5.52 21.76
CA ASN A 40 -15.12 -5.52 21.47
C ASN A 40 -15.72 -4.11 21.68
N GLN A 41 -15.37 -3.40 22.76
CA GLN A 41 -15.86 -2.03 22.99
C GLN A 41 -15.37 -1.04 21.92
N LYS A 42 -14.09 -1.10 21.54
CA LYS A 42 -13.50 -0.27 20.49
C LYS A 42 -14.06 -0.61 19.11
N TYR A 43 -14.22 -1.88 18.79
CA TYR A 43 -14.84 -2.36 17.56
C TYR A 43 -16.31 -1.93 17.47
N LEU A 44 -17.10 -2.10 18.53
CA LEU A 44 -18.50 -1.65 18.59
C LEU A 44 -18.64 -0.13 18.41
N SER A 45 -17.70 0.66 18.94
CA SER A 45 -17.68 2.12 18.72
C SER A 45 -17.29 2.53 17.29
N VAL A 46 -16.63 1.66 16.53
CA VAL A 46 -16.24 1.90 15.13
C VAL A 46 -17.37 1.51 14.16
N VAL A 47 -18.10 0.44 14.48
CA VAL A 47 -19.25 -0.05 13.67
C VAL A 47 -20.50 0.79 13.87
N SER A 48 -20.55 1.66 14.88
CA SER A 48 -21.62 2.64 15.07
C SER A 48 -21.19 3.97 14.42
N PRO A 49 -21.38 4.19 13.10
CA PRO A 49 -20.93 5.42 12.46
C PRO A 49 -21.56 6.63 13.16
N PRO A 50 -20.81 7.71 13.39
CA PRO A 50 -21.37 8.93 13.94
C PRO A 50 -22.53 9.43 13.07
N LYS A 51 -23.52 10.07 13.70
CA LYS A 51 -24.70 10.64 13.02
C LYS A 51 -24.25 11.44 11.79
N VAL A 52 -24.89 11.11 10.67
CA VAL A 52 -24.68 11.63 9.31
C VAL A 52 -24.43 13.14 9.31
N ALA A 53 -23.18 13.56 9.15
CA ALA A 53 -22.79 14.94 8.90
C ALA A 53 -22.84 15.25 7.39
N ASP A 54 -22.94 16.52 7.02
CA ASP A 54 -22.97 16.97 5.62
C ASP A 54 -21.63 16.77 4.91
N THR A 55 -20.53 16.75 5.66
CA THR A 55 -19.18 16.43 5.20
C THR A 55 -18.62 15.22 5.95
N VAL A 56 -17.78 14.42 5.28
CA VAL A 56 -17.18 13.23 5.88
C VAL A 56 -15.67 13.44 5.98
N SER A 57 -15.12 13.29 7.18
CA SER A 57 -13.69 13.49 7.43
C SER A 57 -12.98 12.19 7.77
N PHE A 58 -11.81 12.00 7.17
CA PHE A 58 -10.96 10.83 7.34
C PHE A 58 -9.61 11.24 7.90
N LYS A 59 -8.98 10.38 8.68
CA LYS A 59 -7.59 10.56 9.13
C LYS A 59 -6.76 9.35 8.77
N HIS A 60 -5.55 9.54 8.25
CA HIS A 60 -4.60 8.47 7.96
C HIS A 60 -3.15 8.91 8.23
N SER A 61 -2.32 8.01 8.75
CA SER A 61 -0.93 8.28 9.11
C SER A 61 0.09 7.32 8.48
N GLY A 62 -0.36 6.42 7.60
CA GLY A 62 0.47 5.38 7.01
C GLY A 62 1.40 5.87 5.91
N ASN A 63 2.22 4.96 5.41
CA ASN A 63 2.98 5.24 4.19
C ASN A 63 2.01 5.47 3.03
N VAL A 64 2.46 6.16 2.00
CA VAL A 64 1.63 6.52 0.85
C VAL A 64 0.94 5.34 0.16
N GLY A 65 1.54 4.15 0.13
CA GLY A 65 0.86 2.94 -0.36
C GLY A 65 -0.38 2.57 0.46
N ASP A 66 -0.30 2.65 1.79
CA ASP A 66 -1.44 2.37 2.68
C ASP A 66 -2.56 3.40 2.49
N ILE A 67 -2.21 4.66 2.19
CA ILE A 67 -3.17 5.72 1.87
C ILE A 67 -3.90 5.38 0.56
N ILE A 68 -3.19 4.97 -0.49
CA ILE A 68 -3.80 4.58 -1.77
C ILE A 68 -4.78 3.42 -1.60
N TYR A 69 -4.40 2.40 -0.82
CA TYR A 69 -5.27 1.24 -0.58
C TYR A 69 -6.46 1.55 0.35
N ALA A 70 -6.45 2.67 1.07
CA ALA A 70 -7.58 3.11 1.89
C ALA A 70 -8.67 3.84 1.08
N LEU A 71 -8.34 4.37 -0.10
CA LEU A 71 -9.26 5.16 -0.93
C LEU A 71 -10.58 4.44 -1.28
N PRO A 72 -10.60 3.12 -1.60
CA PRO A 72 -11.86 2.40 -1.79
C PRO A 72 -12.82 2.51 -0.60
N SER A 73 -12.30 2.50 0.62
CA SER A 73 -13.13 2.69 1.82
C SER A 73 -13.59 4.13 1.98
N ILE A 74 -12.77 5.12 1.61
CA ILE A 74 -13.21 6.52 1.57
C ILE A 74 -14.38 6.71 0.61
N ILE A 75 -14.30 6.11 -0.59
CA ILE A 75 -15.39 6.17 -1.57
C ILE A 75 -16.66 5.54 -1.00
N ALA A 76 -16.56 4.34 -0.43
CA ALA A 76 -17.73 3.62 0.10
C ALA A 76 -18.34 4.30 1.34
N LEU A 77 -17.51 4.80 2.26
CA LEU A 77 -17.95 5.42 3.52
C LEU A 77 -18.47 6.85 3.35
N SER A 78 -17.99 7.58 2.33
CA SER A 78 -18.46 8.93 2.06
C SER A 78 -19.87 8.97 1.49
N MET A 79 -20.36 7.88 0.88
CA MET A 79 -21.65 7.82 0.19
C MET A 79 -21.87 9.01 -0.77
N HIS A 80 -20.83 9.35 -1.54
CA HIS A 80 -20.79 10.49 -2.48
C HIS A 80 -20.81 11.89 -1.86
N LYS A 81 -20.57 12.01 -0.55
CA LYS A 81 -20.44 13.32 0.11
C LYS A 81 -19.04 13.91 -0.06
N PRO A 82 -18.90 15.25 0.04
CA PRO A 82 -17.60 15.91 0.10
C PRO A 82 -16.75 15.32 1.22
N SER A 83 -15.57 14.81 0.86
CA SER A 83 -14.66 14.15 1.81
C SER A 83 -13.42 14.98 2.09
N HIS A 84 -13.08 15.13 3.37
CA HIS A 84 -11.83 15.74 3.81
C HIS A 84 -10.87 14.65 4.29
N LEU A 85 -9.66 14.60 3.75
CA LEU A 85 -8.63 13.67 4.20
C LEU A 85 -7.54 14.41 4.98
N TYR A 86 -7.41 14.10 6.26
CA TYR A 86 -6.37 14.61 7.13
C TYR A 86 -5.20 13.64 7.21
N LEU A 87 -4.02 14.13 6.83
CA LEU A 87 -2.75 13.40 6.91
C LEU A 87 -2.11 13.64 8.28
N HIS A 88 -1.93 12.58 9.06
CA HIS A 88 -1.32 12.66 10.38
C HIS A 88 0.17 12.34 10.28
N LEU A 89 0.99 13.40 10.34
CA LEU A 89 2.43 13.30 10.09
C LEU A 89 3.19 12.71 11.28
N ASN A 90 4.44 12.33 11.00
CA ASN A 90 5.48 11.97 11.97
C ASN A 90 5.12 10.81 12.91
N GLN A 91 4.15 9.98 12.51
CA GLN A 91 3.84 8.77 13.24
C GLN A 91 4.96 7.74 13.05
N LYS A 92 5.31 7.06 14.15
CA LYS A 92 6.44 6.13 14.22
C LYS A 92 6.32 5.02 13.18
N GLY A 93 7.34 4.89 12.34
CA GLY A 93 7.52 3.80 11.39
C GLY A 93 8.17 2.56 12.01
N CYS A 94 8.27 1.50 11.21
CA CYS A 94 8.82 0.20 11.66
C CYS A 94 10.35 0.14 11.66
N SER A 95 11.04 0.98 10.88
CA SER A 95 12.50 0.99 10.80
C SER A 95 13.03 2.42 10.71
N LYS A 96 14.13 2.70 11.43
CA LYS A 96 14.86 3.97 11.35
C LYS A 96 15.57 4.14 10.00
N ASP A 97 15.94 3.02 9.38
CA ASP A 97 16.64 2.98 8.08
C ASP A 97 15.68 3.12 6.89
N HIS A 98 14.39 3.37 7.15
CA HIS A 98 13.43 3.69 6.10
C HIS A 98 13.80 5.04 5.45
N PRO A 99 13.60 5.23 4.13
CA PRO A 99 13.91 6.49 3.44
C PRO A 99 13.27 7.75 4.04
N LEU A 100 12.26 7.59 4.90
CA LEU A 100 11.57 8.67 5.60
C LEU A 100 12.11 8.97 7.01
N GLY A 101 13.23 8.37 7.42
CA GLY A 101 13.89 8.69 8.69
C GLY A 101 13.15 8.19 9.94
N GLY A 102 12.49 7.02 9.84
CA GLY A 102 11.82 6.40 10.99
C GLY A 102 10.37 6.82 11.23
N VAL A 103 9.79 7.64 10.36
CA VAL A 103 8.35 7.96 10.35
C VAL A 103 7.66 7.38 9.10
N MET A 104 6.35 7.19 9.18
CA MET A 104 5.55 6.65 8.05
C MET A 104 5.21 7.71 7.00
N LEU A 105 5.03 8.95 7.43
CA LEU A 105 4.67 10.08 6.58
C LEU A 105 5.29 11.35 7.17
N ASN A 106 6.09 12.07 6.37
CA ASN A 106 6.63 13.38 6.74
C ASN A 106 6.03 14.46 5.82
N GLU A 107 6.33 15.72 6.12
CA GLU A 107 5.81 16.88 5.39
C GLU A 107 6.12 16.83 3.89
N LYS A 108 7.38 16.56 3.52
CA LYS A 108 7.78 16.43 2.11
C LYS A 108 6.94 15.41 1.34
N ILE A 109 6.69 14.23 1.91
CA ILE A 109 5.89 13.20 1.24
C ILE A 109 4.40 13.57 1.22
N ALA A 110 3.91 14.25 2.27
CA ALA A 110 2.55 14.78 2.30
C ALA A 110 2.32 15.82 1.19
N GLU A 111 3.30 16.71 0.97
CA GLU A 111 3.29 17.66 -0.14
C GLU A 111 3.31 16.95 -1.50
N MET A 112 4.14 15.91 -1.67
CA MET A 112 4.19 15.15 -2.93
C MET A 112 2.91 14.39 -3.26
N ILE A 113 2.19 13.85 -2.26
CA ILE A 113 0.95 13.09 -2.48
C ILE A 113 -0.29 13.98 -2.61
N LYS A 114 -0.27 15.17 -2.01
CA LYS A 114 -1.43 16.06 -1.96
C LYS A 114 -2.04 16.35 -3.34
N PRO A 115 -1.27 16.72 -4.40
CA PRO A 115 -1.83 16.96 -5.73
C PRO A 115 -2.58 15.76 -6.32
N LEU A 116 -2.09 14.54 -6.08
CA LEU A 116 -2.74 13.32 -6.55
C LEU A 116 -4.08 13.10 -5.86
N LEU A 117 -4.12 13.28 -4.54
CA LEU A 117 -5.32 13.07 -3.73
C LEU A 117 -6.39 14.12 -4.03
N GLU A 118 -6.01 15.40 -4.14
CA GLU A 118 -6.94 16.50 -4.46
C GLU A 118 -7.45 16.46 -5.91
N ALA A 119 -6.76 15.76 -6.82
CA ALA A 119 -7.25 15.53 -8.17
C ALA A 119 -8.41 14.51 -8.25
N GLN A 120 -8.68 13.76 -7.17
CA GLN A 120 -9.71 12.72 -7.18
C GLN A 120 -11.10 13.31 -6.93
N PRO A 121 -12.13 12.94 -7.73
CA PRO A 121 -13.45 13.60 -7.68
C PRO A 121 -14.20 13.40 -6.35
N TYR A 122 -13.81 12.39 -5.56
CA TYR A 122 -14.41 12.09 -4.27
C TYR A 122 -13.66 12.70 -3.07
N ILE A 123 -12.54 13.40 -3.30
CA ILE A 123 -11.78 14.12 -2.26
C ILE A 123 -12.00 15.63 -2.47
N ASN A 124 -12.60 16.29 -1.49
CA ASN A 124 -12.84 17.72 -1.53
C ASN A 124 -11.62 18.54 -1.06
N SER A 125 -10.91 18.06 -0.03
CA SER A 125 -9.63 18.67 0.35
C SER A 125 -8.72 17.71 1.12
N VAL A 126 -7.43 18.02 1.10
CA VAL A 126 -6.41 17.32 1.87
C VAL A 126 -5.70 18.31 2.80
N GLY A 127 -5.67 17.97 4.10
CA GLY A 127 -5.07 18.80 5.14
C GLY A 127 -4.12 18.02 6.03
N ILE A 128 -3.36 18.73 6.87
CA ILE A 128 -2.55 18.11 7.92
C ILE A 128 -3.36 18.04 9.21
N TYR A 129 -3.36 16.87 9.86
CA TYR A 129 -4.04 16.69 11.14
C TYR A 129 -3.25 17.37 12.27
N ASP A 130 -3.88 18.28 13.01
CA ASP A 130 -3.30 19.02 14.14
C ASP A 130 -3.76 18.50 15.52
N GLY A 131 -4.68 17.53 15.54
CA GLY A 131 -5.25 16.96 16.78
C GLY A 131 -6.61 17.55 17.17
N GLN A 132 -7.04 18.64 16.57
CA GLN A 132 -8.27 19.35 16.92
C GLN A 132 -9.38 19.15 15.88
N GLN A 133 -9.04 18.85 14.63
CA GLN A 133 -10.05 18.69 13.59
C GLN A 133 -10.97 17.48 13.89
N PRO A 134 -12.28 17.59 13.64
CA PRO A 134 -13.20 16.47 13.82
C PRO A 134 -12.91 15.38 12.78
N VAL A 135 -12.76 14.13 13.24
CA VAL A 135 -12.51 12.95 12.40
C VAL A 135 -13.71 12.02 12.47
N THR A 136 -14.36 11.78 11.34
CA THR A 136 -15.48 10.84 11.22
C THR A 136 -14.97 9.40 11.24
N TYR A 137 -13.96 9.11 10.41
CA TYR A 137 -13.35 7.80 10.29
C TYR A 137 -11.83 7.87 10.49
N ASN A 138 -11.34 7.23 11.55
CA ASN A 138 -9.90 7.09 11.79
C ASN A 138 -9.36 5.86 11.05
N LEU A 139 -8.82 6.05 9.87
CA LEU A 139 -8.32 4.95 9.03
C LEU A 139 -7.08 4.26 9.63
N ASP A 140 -6.42 4.80 10.66
CA ASP A 140 -5.29 4.14 11.34
C ASP A 140 -5.71 2.93 12.20
N LEU A 141 -7.02 2.72 12.40
CA LEU A 141 -7.56 1.66 13.27
C LEU A 141 -7.07 0.25 12.90
N PHE A 142 -6.71 -0.02 11.64
CA PHE A 142 -6.18 -1.34 11.25
C PHE A 142 -4.86 -1.70 11.94
N ARG A 143 -4.10 -0.71 12.40
CA ARG A 143 -2.84 -0.92 13.13
C ARG A 143 -3.09 -1.33 14.59
N GLU A 144 -4.20 -0.86 15.14
CA GLU A 144 -4.59 -1.05 16.53
C GLU A 144 -5.38 -2.35 16.72
N LEU A 145 -6.21 -2.68 15.74
CA LEU A 145 -6.98 -3.91 15.68
C LEU A 145 -6.09 -5.11 15.28
N PRO A 146 -6.54 -6.36 15.48
CA PRO A 146 -5.75 -7.54 15.24
C PRO A 146 -5.89 -7.98 13.77
N VAL A 147 -5.60 -7.05 12.85
CA VAL A 147 -5.50 -7.29 11.42
C VAL A 147 -4.07 -7.74 11.10
N SER A 148 -3.92 -8.77 10.26
CA SER A 148 -2.60 -9.21 9.80
C SER A 148 -2.06 -8.23 8.77
N SER A 149 -1.04 -7.46 9.12
CA SER A 149 -0.42 -6.51 8.20
C SER A 149 0.41 -7.19 7.09
N CYS A 150 0.68 -8.49 7.19
CA CYS A 150 1.53 -9.21 6.25
C CYS A 150 0.76 -10.15 5.31
N LEU A 151 -0.54 -10.33 5.53
CA LEU A 151 -1.36 -11.29 4.79
C LEU A 151 -2.68 -10.67 4.34
N GLY A 152 -3.24 -11.24 3.28
CA GLY A 152 -4.54 -10.86 2.77
C GLY A 152 -4.44 -9.70 1.80
N ASP A 153 -5.32 -8.71 1.95
CA ASP A 153 -5.43 -7.60 1.01
C ASP A 153 -5.53 -6.31 1.83
N ILE A 154 -4.58 -5.39 1.62
CA ILE A 154 -4.49 -4.10 2.32
C ILE A 154 -5.80 -3.32 2.22
N SER A 155 -6.45 -3.29 1.04
CA SER A 155 -7.71 -2.57 0.88
C SER A 155 -8.83 -3.18 1.72
N ARG A 156 -8.86 -4.52 1.83
CA ARG A 156 -9.89 -5.24 2.61
C ARG A 156 -9.71 -5.09 4.12
N TRP A 157 -8.54 -4.68 4.61
CA TRP A 157 -8.36 -4.39 6.04
C TRP A 157 -9.34 -3.32 6.51
N TYR A 158 -9.52 -2.27 5.72
CA TYR A 158 -10.45 -1.18 6.03
C TYR A 158 -11.91 -1.65 5.92
N PHE A 159 -12.25 -2.47 4.93
CA PHE A 159 -13.59 -3.05 4.76
C PHE A 159 -14.05 -3.82 5.99
N GLN A 160 -13.17 -4.66 6.55
CA GLN A 160 -13.46 -5.45 7.74
C GLN A 160 -13.64 -4.61 9.01
N ILE A 161 -13.02 -3.44 9.06
CA ILE A 161 -13.04 -2.55 10.24
C ILE A 161 -14.29 -1.68 10.22
N PHE A 162 -14.66 -1.14 9.07
CA PHE A 162 -15.74 -0.17 8.92
C PHE A 162 -17.03 -0.77 8.36
N ASP A 163 -17.11 -2.10 8.25
CA ASP A 163 -18.25 -2.83 7.67
C ASP A 163 -18.71 -2.23 6.33
N THR A 164 -17.75 -2.09 5.42
CA THR A 164 -17.96 -1.47 4.12
C THR A 164 -17.41 -2.34 3.01
N ASN A 165 -17.76 -2.03 1.76
CA ASN A 165 -17.28 -2.78 0.61
C ASN A 165 -17.22 -1.87 -0.62
N TYR A 166 -16.26 -2.15 -1.51
CA TYR A 166 -16.10 -1.49 -2.79
C TYR A 166 -15.62 -2.51 -3.83
N ASP A 167 -16.06 -2.37 -5.06
CA ASP A 167 -15.63 -3.23 -6.17
C ASP A 167 -14.18 -2.92 -6.55
N LEU A 168 -13.25 -3.67 -5.97
CA LEU A 168 -11.82 -3.51 -6.19
C LEU A 168 -11.40 -3.85 -7.62
N SER A 169 -12.25 -4.44 -8.48
CA SER A 169 -11.90 -4.63 -9.88
C SER A 169 -11.94 -3.33 -10.69
N ARG A 170 -12.57 -2.28 -10.14
CA ARG A 170 -12.66 -0.95 -10.76
C ARG A 170 -11.49 -0.07 -10.34
N ALA A 171 -11.12 0.86 -11.22
CA ALA A 171 -10.16 1.90 -10.86
C ALA A 171 -10.76 2.81 -9.78
N TRP A 172 -9.99 3.08 -8.73
CA TRP A 172 -10.34 4.04 -7.68
C TRP A 172 -9.44 5.28 -7.67
N ILE A 173 -8.44 5.35 -8.56
CA ILE A 173 -7.68 6.56 -8.85
C ILE A 173 -7.85 6.91 -10.32
N GLN A 174 -7.94 8.21 -10.60
CA GLN A 174 -7.94 8.78 -11.93
C GLN A 174 -6.72 9.68 -12.10
N ALA A 175 -6.06 9.56 -13.24
CA ALA A 175 -4.99 10.45 -13.68
C ALA A 175 -5.08 10.58 -15.20
N ILE A 176 -4.83 11.78 -15.72
CA ILE A 176 -4.78 12.02 -17.17
C ILE A 176 -3.53 11.33 -17.72
N PRO A 177 -3.65 10.35 -18.64
CA PRO A 177 -2.49 9.61 -19.14
C PRO A 177 -1.48 10.51 -19.84
N ASN A 178 -0.19 10.36 -19.53
CA ASN A 178 0.88 10.98 -20.28
C ASN A 178 1.23 10.13 -21.51
N ASN A 179 0.72 10.52 -22.67
CA ASN A 179 0.84 9.78 -23.93
C ASN A 179 2.29 9.62 -24.45
N ASN A 180 3.27 10.34 -23.89
CA ASN A 180 4.68 10.12 -24.21
C ASN A 180 5.16 8.72 -23.79
N TYR A 181 4.45 8.06 -22.86
CA TYR A 181 4.79 6.74 -22.35
C TYR A 181 3.94 5.59 -22.92
N LYS A 182 3.09 5.86 -23.92
CA LYS A 182 2.10 4.88 -24.46
C LYS A 182 2.67 3.54 -24.92
N ASP A 183 3.93 3.53 -25.35
CA ASP A 183 4.65 2.35 -25.84
C ASP A 183 5.75 1.88 -24.85
N THR A 184 5.76 2.44 -23.64
CA THR A 184 6.86 2.33 -22.68
C THR A 184 6.51 1.41 -21.53
N ILE A 185 7.42 0.50 -21.18
CA ILE A 185 7.38 -0.24 -19.93
C ILE A 185 7.89 0.68 -18.81
N VAL A 186 7.09 0.84 -17.77
CA VAL A 186 7.49 1.55 -16.55
C VAL A 186 7.81 0.51 -15.48
N TRP A 187 9.06 0.51 -15.03
CA TRP A 187 9.53 -0.40 -13.99
C TRP A 187 9.82 0.35 -12.69
N ALA A 188 9.32 -0.18 -11.58
CA ALA A 188 9.68 0.27 -10.24
C ALA A 188 9.98 -0.94 -9.37
N ARG A 189 11.13 -0.98 -8.72
CA ARG A 189 11.48 -2.09 -7.82
C ARG A 189 12.16 -1.56 -6.58
N SER A 190 11.42 -1.57 -5.48
CA SER A 190 11.96 -1.14 -4.19
C SER A 190 12.86 -2.20 -3.58
N GLU A 191 13.74 -1.82 -2.64
CA GLU A 191 14.60 -2.77 -1.90
C GLU A 191 13.81 -3.68 -0.95
N ARG A 192 12.57 -3.32 -0.62
CA ARG A 192 11.70 -4.12 0.24
C ARG A 192 10.83 -5.04 -0.59
N TYR A 193 10.39 -6.14 0.01
CA TYR A 193 9.42 -7.04 -0.61
C TYR A 193 9.84 -7.58 -1.98
N GLN A 194 11.14 -7.71 -2.21
CA GLN A 194 11.67 -8.36 -3.41
C GLN A 194 11.49 -9.87 -3.33
N ASN A 195 11.35 -10.48 -4.49
CA ASN A 195 11.55 -11.89 -4.70
C ASN A 195 12.98 -12.11 -5.21
N PRO A 196 13.89 -12.66 -4.39
CA PRO A 196 15.29 -12.86 -4.79
C PRO A 196 15.47 -13.92 -5.88
N HIS A 197 14.42 -14.64 -6.25
CA HIS A 197 14.46 -15.69 -7.28
C HIS A 197 14.06 -15.19 -8.68
N LEU A 198 13.68 -13.91 -8.82
CA LEU A 198 13.36 -13.32 -10.12
C LEU A 198 14.55 -12.52 -10.65
N ASP A 199 14.90 -12.77 -11.91
CA ASP A 199 15.88 -12.01 -12.67
C ASP A 199 15.14 -11.08 -13.64
N PHE A 200 15.45 -9.78 -13.59
CA PHE A 200 14.88 -8.78 -14.48
C PHE A 200 15.82 -8.37 -15.62
N SER A 201 16.99 -9.00 -15.76
CA SER A 201 17.95 -8.70 -16.83
C SER A 201 17.35 -8.85 -18.24
N PHE A 202 16.41 -9.80 -18.42
CA PHE A 202 15.69 -10.01 -19.68
C PHE A 202 14.90 -8.78 -20.14
N LEU A 203 14.60 -7.82 -19.25
CA LEU A 203 13.92 -6.59 -19.62
C LEU A 203 14.75 -5.73 -20.59
N ALA A 204 16.07 -5.94 -20.68
CA ALA A 204 16.95 -5.24 -21.62
C ALA A 204 16.59 -5.47 -23.10
N GLN A 205 15.80 -6.50 -23.41
CA GLN A 205 15.29 -6.74 -24.77
C GLN A 205 14.24 -5.71 -25.20
N TYR A 206 13.59 -5.01 -24.26
CA TYR A 206 12.53 -4.06 -24.58
C TYR A 206 13.14 -2.67 -24.82
N PRO A 207 12.91 -2.07 -26.01
CA PRO A 207 13.59 -0.83 -26.39
C PRO A 207 13.09 0.41 -25.64
N LYS A 208 11.82 0.42 -25.23
CA LYS A 208 11.18 1.52 -24.50
C LYS A 208 10.89 1.07 -23.07
N ILE A 209 11.88 1.24 -22.20
CA ILE A 209 11.76 0.95 -20.78
C ILE A 209 12.35 2.09 -19.94
N VAL A 210 11.64 2.48 -18.89
CA VAL A 210 12.08 3.50 -17.95
C VAL A 210 11.93 3.02 -16.51
N PHE A 211 12.74 3.57 -15.62
CA PHE A 211 12.69 3.32 -14.19
C PHE A 211 12.08 4.51 -13.45
N VAL A 212 11.21 4.24 -12.47
CA VAL A 212 10.73 5.22 -11.49
C VAL A 212 11.01 4.71 -10.06
N GLY A 213 11.47 5.61 -9.19
CA GLY A 213 11.88 5.26 -7.83
C GLY A 213 13.01 6.14 -7.32
N LEU A 214 13.61 5.74 -6.20
CA LEU A 214 14.73 6.44 -5.57
C LEU A 214 16.03 6.25 -6.37
N ASP A 215 16.99 7.16 -6.19
CA ASP A 215 18.27 7.13 -6.92
C ASP A 215 19.03 5.82 -6.74
N HIS A 216 19.10 5.31 -5.50
CA HIS A 216 19.80 4.06 -5.22
C HIS A 216 19.06 2.85 -5.83
N GLU A 217 17.72 2.83 -5.83
CA GLU A 217 16.92 1.79 -6.48
C GLU A 217 17.18 1.78 -7.99
N TYR A 218 17.27 2.96 -8.61
CA TYR A 218 17.65 3.09 -10.02
C TYR A 218 19.06 2.56 -10.28
N GLN A 219 20.04 2.86 -9.43
CA GLN A 219 21.40 2.30 -9.60
C GLN A 219 21.41 0.77 -9.54
N LEU A 220 20.54 0.15 -8.75
CA LEU A 220 20.38 -1.31 -8.73
C LEU A 220 19.68 -1.85 -9.99
N ALA A 221 18.65 -1.14 -10.47
CA ALA A 221 17.95 -1.49 -11.71
C ALA A 221 18.89 -1.42 -12.93
N LYS A 222 19.70 -0.36 -13.03
CA LYS A 222 20.65 -0.14 -14.12
C LYS A 222 21.71 -1.22 -14.24
N LYS A 223 22.07 -1.90 -13.14
CA LYS A 223 22.98 -3.06 -13.18
C LYS A 223 22.37 -4.26 -13.92
N GLN A 224 21.04 -4.41 -13.91
CA GLN A 224 20.32 -5.48 -14.61
C GLN A 224 19.94 -5.06 -16.03
N VAL A 225 19.55 -3.80 -16.21
CA VAL A 225 19.10 -3.24 -17.50
C VAL A 225 19.93 -1.98 -17.81
N PRO A 226 21.11 -2.11 -18.47
CA PRO A 226 22.06 -1.01 -18.61
C PRO A 226 21.54 0.22 -19.37
N ASN A 227 20.61 0.01 -20.30
CA ASN A 227 19.99 1.04 -21.14
C ASN A 227 18.77 1.72 -20.50
N ILE A 228 18.40 1.38 -19.26
CA ILE A 228 17.23 1.96 -18.62
C ILE A 228 17.47 3.42 -18.21
N GLU A 229 16.49 4.27 -18.48
CA GLU A 229 16.50 5.69 -18.09
C GLU A 229 15.77 5.90 -16.76
N HIS A 230 16.27 6.81 -15.93
CA HIS A 230 15.59 7.21 -14.69
C HIS A 230 14.67 8.39 -14.94
N VAL A 231 13.37 8.20 -14.75
CA VAL A 231 12.41 9.30 -14.80
C VAL A 231 12.21 9.87 -13.41
N LYS A 232 12.50 11.17 -13.27
CA LYS A 232 12.23 11.95 -12.07
C LYS A 232 10.86 12.60 -12.19
N VAL A 233 10.11 12.57 -11.10
CA VAL A 233 8.79 13.18 -10.97
C VAL A 233 8.83 14.26 -9.91
N LYS A 234 8.09 15.35 -10.12
CA LYS A 234 7.97 16.47 -9.19
C LYS A 234 7.05 16.15 -8.01
N ASP A 235 5.99 15.37 -8.28
CA ASP A 235 4.96 14.97 -7.33
C ASP A 235 4.37 13.61 -7.73
N PHE A 236 3.46 13.07 -6.92
CA PHE A 236 2.85 11.77 -7.21
C PHE A 236 1.68 11.84 -8.18
N LEU A 237 1.17 13.03 -8.53
CA LEU A 237 0.22 13.17 -9.62
C LEU A 237 0.94 12.93 -10.96
N GLU A 238 2.13 13.51 -11.15
CA GLU A 238 2.96 13.25 -12.33
C GLU A 238 3.36 11.78 -12.43
N LEU A 239 3.70 11.13 -11.31
CA LEU A 239 3.94 9.67 -11.30
C LEU A 239 2.71 8.88 -11.75
N ALA A 240 1.52 9.24 -11.25
CA ALA A 240 0.28 8.58 -11.66
C ALA A 240 -0.03 8.80 -13.14
N GLN A 241 0.18 10.01 -13.68
CA GLN A 241 -0.01 10.32 -15.10
C GLN A 241 0.95 9.53 -16.00
N LEU A 242 2.21 9.40 -15.58
CA LEU A 242 3.20 8.57 -16.28
C LEU A 242 2.80 7.09 -16.28
N ILE A 243 2.39 6.54 -15.14
CA ILE A 243 1.95 5.13 -15.03
C ILE A 243 0.66 4.91 -15.83
N ALA A 244 -0.31 5.84 -15.77
CA ALA A 244 -1.55 5.78 -16.52
C ALA A 244 -1.34 5.81 -18.04
N GLY A 245 -0.29 6.50 -18.49
CA GLY A 245 0.11 6.55 -19.90
C GLY A 245 1.02 5.40 -20.32
N ALA A 246 1.48 4.54 -19.42
CA ALA A 246 2.42 3.47 -19.74
C ALA A 246 1.76 2.33 -20.53
N LYS A 247 2.55 1.64 -21.36
CA LYS A 247 2.12 0.39 -22.00
C LYS A 247 1.89 -0.72 -20.97
N LEU A 248 2.82 -0.82 -20.03
CA LEU A 248 2.85 -1.85 -18.99
C LEU A 248 3.61 -1.33 -17.78
N PHE A 249 3.06 -1.54 -16.60
CA PHE A 249 3.75 -1.32 -15.33
C PHE A 249 4.30 -2.63 -14.75
N ILE A 250 5.53 -2.63 -14.25
CA ILE A 250 6.13 -3.77 -13.55
C ILE A 250 6.63 -3.27 -12.20
N GLY A 251 6.33 -3.99 -11.12
CA GLY A 251 7.00 -3.71 -9.86
C GLY A 251 6.69 -4.67 -8.73
N ASN A 252 7.36 -4.47 -7.60
CA ASN A 252 7.08 -5.18 -6.37
C ASN A 252 6.15 -4.37 -5.46
N GLN A 253 5.82 -4.92 -4.29
CA GLN A 253 4.88 -4.34 -3.32
C GLN A 253 5.37 -2.98 -2.76
N SER A 254 5.10 -1.94 -3.53
CA SER A 254 5.64 -0.60 -3.35
C SER A 254 4.56 0.43 -3.68
N PHE A 255 4.83 1.70 -3.38
CA PHE A 255 3.90 2.77 -3.69
C PHE A 255 3.59 2.92 -5.19
N PRO A 256 4.59 2.89 -6.11
CA PRO A 256 4.32 2.88 -7.54
C PRO A 256 3.38 1.74 -7.97
N TYR A 257 3.54 0.54 -7.41
CA TYR A 257 2.62 -0.57 -7.69
C TYR A 257 1.21 -0.30 -7.17
N ALA A 258 1.07 0.29 -5.98
CA ALA A 258 -0.24 0.67 -5.45
C ALA A 258 -1.00 1.64 -6.38
N LEU A 259 -0.29 2.57 -7.05
CA LEU A 259 -0.89 3.43 -8.08
C LEU A 259 -1.32 2.64 -9.31
N ALA A 260 -0.45 1.76 -9.83
CA ALA A 260 -0.78 0.93 -10.98
C ALA A 260 -2.01 0.04 -10.71
N GLU A 261 -2.08 -0.57 -9.52
CA GLU A 261 -3.24 -1.32 -9.05
C GLU A 261 -4.48 -0.44 -8.94
N ALA A 262 -4.37 0.74 -8.33
CA ALA A 262 -5.49 1.65 -8.14
C ALA A 262 -6.10 2.19 -9.44
N MET A 263 -5.28 2.36 -10.48
CA MET A 263 -5.71 2.83 -11.80
C MET A 263 -6.09 1.69 -12.75
N LYS A 264 -5.81 0.43 -12.38
CA LYS A 264 -6.07 -0.76 -13.20
C LYS A 264 -5.37 -0.74 -14.56
N VAL A 265 -4.20 -0.11 -14.64
CA VAL A 265 -3.36 -0.20 -15.84
C VAL A 265 -2.89 -1.65 -16.04
N PRO A 266 -2.47 -2.04 -17.26
CA PRO A 266 -1.75 -3.29 -17.46
C PRO A 266 -0.54 -3.34 -16.53
N ARG A 267 -0.47 -4.36 -15.66
CA ARG A 267 0.51 -4.38 -14.58
C ARG A 267 0.90 -5.78 -14.14
N ILE A 268 2.14 -5.92 -13.70
CA ILE A 268 2.66 -7.17 -13.15
C ILE A 268 3.32 -6.94 -11.79
N LEU A 269 2.94 -7.74 -10.81
CA LEU A 269 3.47 -7.75 -9.45
C LEU A 269 4.54 -8.83 -9.28
N GLU A 270 5.73 -8.41 -8.91
CA GLU A 270 6.69 -9.25 -8.18
C GLU A 270 6.17 -9.47 -6.76
N LEU A 271 5.73 -10.69 -6.45
CA LEU A 271 5.21 -11.02 -5.12
C LEU A 271 6.32 -11.38 -4.13
N CYS A 272 6.19 -10.84 -2.92
CA CYS A 272 7.00 -11.22 -1.78
C CYS A 272 6.38 -12.42 -1.04
N TYR A 273 7.12 -13.52 -0.96
CA TYR A 273 6.62 -14.77 -0.37
C TYR A 273 6.28 -14.67 1.12
N TYR A 274 6.93 -13.80 1.87
CA TYR A 274 6.71 -13.65 3.32
C TYR A 274 5.73 -12.53 3.68
N THR A 275 5.32 -11.70 2.72
CA THR A 275 4.34 -10.62 2.93
C THR A 275 3.33 -10.55 1.78
N PRO A 276 2.57 -11.61 1.43
CA PRO A 276 1.58 -11.54 0.35
C PRO A 276 0.32 -10.78 0.79
N ASN A 277 0.43 -9.46 0.94
CA ASN A 277 -0.65 -8.57 1.38
C ASN A 277 -1.20 -7.66 0.27
N VAL A 278 -0.61 -7.69 -0.93
CA VAL A 278 -1.12 -7.00 -2.11
C VAL A 278 -1.78 -8.04 -2.99
N VAL A 279 -3.09 -7.88 -3.22
CA VAL A 279 -3.89 -8.76 -4.07
C VAL A 279 -4.29 -7.98 -5.31
N ILE A 280 -4.22 -8.65 -6.46
CA ILE A 280 -4.52 -8.06 -7.75
C ILE A 280 -6.00 -8.21 -8.04
N HIS A 281 -6.63 -7.12 -8.49
CA HIS A 281 -8.04 -7.11 -8.86
C HIS A 281 -8.27 -6.58 -10.28
N GLY A 282 -9.27 -7.10 -10.97
CA GLY A 282 -9.63 -6.64 -12.30
C GLY A 282 -8.68 -7.12 -13.40
N GLU A 283 -8.91 -6.61 -14.60
CA GLU A 283 -8.25 -7.11 -15.81
C GLU A 283 -6.80 -6.64 -15.95
N ASN A 284 -6.04 -7.37 -16.78
CA ASN A 284 -4.67 -7.06 -17.16
C ASN A 284 -3.68 -6.88 -15.99
N GLY A 285 -4.04 -7.33 -14.78
CA GLY A 285 -3.15 -7.47 -13.64
C GLY A 285 -2.72 -8.92 -13.45
N TYR A 286 -1.43 -9.17 -13.19
CA TYR A 286 -0.90 -10.50 -12.86
C TYR A 286 0.16 -10.43 -11.77
N ASP A 287 0.28 -11.47 -10.97
CA ASP A 287 1.32 -11.65 -9.98
C ASP A 287 2.07 -12.96 -10.22
N THR A 288 3.30 -13.05 -9.72
CA THR A 288 4.07 -14.28 -9.82
C THR A 288 5.19 -14.39 -8.79
N TYR A 289 5.49 -15.63 -8.44
CA TYR A 289 6.72 -16.02 -7.74
C TYR A 289 7.79 -16.61 -8.69
N PHE A 290 7.41 -16.91 -9.93
CA PHE A 290 8.18 -17.74 -10.86
C PHE A 290 8.60 -16.97 -12.12
N GLN A 291 9.88 -17.12 -12.49
CA GLN A 291 10.50 -16.45 -13.63
C GLN A 291 9.78 -16.72 -14.96
N ALA A 292 9.51 -17.99 -15.29
CA ALA A 292 8.87 -18.34 -16.56
C ALA A 292 7.48 -17.70 -16.72
N ASN A 293 6.73 -17.55 -15.62
CA ASN A 293 5.45 -16.87 -15.63
C ASN A 293 5.62 -15.35 -15.79
N LEU A 294 6.64 -14.77 -15.16
CA LEU A 294 6.97 -13.34 -15.28
C LEU A 294 7.22 -12.97 -16.74
N GLU A 295 8.18 -13.63 -17.39
CA GLU A 295 8.58 -13.37 -18.78
C GLU A 295 7.39 -13.57 -19.74
N LYS A 296 6.67 -14.69 -19.60
CA LYS A 296 5.50 -14.98 -20.43
C LYS A 296 4.42 -13.90 -20.32
N ARG A 297 4.14 -13.42 -19.10
CA ARG A 297 3.10 -12.39 -18.90
C ARG A 297 3.55 -11.03 -19.40
N ILE A 298 4.82 -10.68 -19.25
CA ILE A 298 5.36 -9.42 -19.77
C ILE A 298 5.29 -9.39 -21.30
N SER A 299 5.77 -10.44 -21.99
CA SER A 299 5.65 -10.52 -23.46
C SER A 299 4.19 -10.42 -23.92
N ALA A 300 3.29 -11.20 -23.30
CA ALA A 300 1.88 -11.20 -23.67
C ALA A 300 1.18 -9.84 -23.44
N LEU A 301 1.54 -9.08 -22.40
CA LEU A 301 1.01 -7.73 -22.19
C LEU A 301 1.68 -6.68 -23.07
N TYR A 302 2.96 -6.86 -23.40
CA TYR A 302 3.71 -5.96 -24.27
C TYR A 302 3.29 -6.08 -25.75
N GLU A 303 2.76 -7.22 -26.18
CA GLU A 303 2.28 -7.43 -27.55
C GLU A 303 0.86 -6.94 -27.81
N LYS A 304 0.06 -6.71 -26.76
CA LYS A 304 -1.26 -6.07 -26.86
C LYS A 304 -1.15 -4.58 -27.21
#